data_AF-A0A7K0H1Y2-F1
#
_entry.id   AF-A0A7K0H1Y2-F1
#
_cell.length_a   1.000
_cell.length_b   1.000
_cell.length_c   1.000
_cell.angle_alpha   90.00
_cell.angle_beta   90.00
_cell.angle_gamma   90.00
#
_symmetry.space_group_name_H-M   'P 1'
#
loop_
_entity.id
_entity.type
_entity.pdbx_description
1 polymer ?
#
loop_
_entity_poly.entity_id
_entity_poly.type
_entity_poly.pdbx_seq_one_letter_code
_entity_poly.pdbx_strand_id
1 'polypeptide(L)' 'QSGGYLLGSADSYGTIYVPFGDTWVAGKRHIYTLIFGGGYTDQGEAVLNPIQFDAETTGWVDANSNVNVKP' A
#
# COMPACT_ATOMS: atom_id res chain seq x y z
N GLN A 1 -13.70 10.51 10.95
CA GLN A 1 -13.37 9.07 10.96
C GLN A 1 -11.90 8.96 10.56
N SER A 2 -10.99 8.83 11.54
CA SER A 2 -9.54 8.91 11.31
C SER A 2 -9.01 7.52 10.99
N GLY A 3 -8.88 7.20 9.68
CA GLY A 3 -8.58 5.87 9.15
C GLY A 3 -7.12 5.44 9.24
N GLY A 4 -6.44 5.70 10.37
CA GLY A 4 -5.03 5.32 10.55
C GLY A 4 -4.83 3.98 11.22
N TYR A 5 -4.24 3.02 10.50
CA TYR A 5 -3.79 1.75 11.06
C TYR A 5 -2.29 1.83 11.41
N LEU A 6 -1.98 1.85 12.70
CA LEU A 6 -0.65 1.58 13.27
C LEU A 6 -0.39 0.06 13.15
N LEU A 7 0.61 -0.36 12.39
CA LEU A 7 0.84 -1.78 12.07
C LEU A 7 2.28 -2.19 12.40
N GLY A 8 2.43 -2.98 13.47
CA GLY A 8 3.72 -3.49 13.96
C GLY A 8 4.31 -2.68 15.12
N SER A 9 5.44 -3.17 15.66
CA SER A 9 6.32 -2.48 16.60
C SER A 9 7.77 -2.63 16.15
N ALA A 10 8.72 -2.01 16.89
CA ALA A 10 10.15 -2.21 16.62
C ALA A 10 10.57 -3.69 16.68
N ASP A 11 9.88 -4.49 17.50
CA ASP A 11 10.23 -5.88 17.81
C ASP A 11 9.23 -6.89 17.24
N SER A 12 8.18 -6.44 16.52
CA SER A 12 7.18 -7.33 15.95
C SER A 12 6.58 -6.84 14.64
N TYR A 13 6.40 -7.76 13.70
CA TYR A 13 5.71 -7.49 12.46
C TYR A 13 4.20 -7.57 12.62
N GLY A 14 3.48 -6.55 12.12
CA GLY A 14 2.04 -6.59 11.97
C GLY A 14 1.63 -7.24 10.64
N THR A 15 0.42 -7.80 10.59
CA THR A 15 -0.20 -8.23 9.33
C THR A 15 -1.18 -7.15 8.86
N ILE A 16 -1.04 -6.72 7.61
CA ILE A 16 -1.94 -5.74 6.99
C ILE A 16 -2.94 -6.49 6.10
N TYR A 17 -4.23 -6.34 6.40
CA TYR A 17 -5.30 -6.81 5.55
C TYR A 17 -5.78 -5.66 4.66
N VAL A 18 -5.28 -5.61 3.43
CA VAL A 18 -5.76 -4.64 2.44
C VAL A 18 -7.11 -5.15 1.91
N PRO A 19 -8.20 -4.38 2.07
CA PRO A 19 -9.51 -4.82 1.59
C PRO A 19 -9.47 -4.93 0.06
N PHE A 20 -9.92 -6.08 -0.45
CA PHE A 20 -10.08 -6.27 -1.87
C PHE A 20 -11.28 -5.44 -2.33
N GLY A 21 -11.01 -4.36 -3.07
CA GLY A 21 -11.99 -3.29 -3.33
C GLY A 21 -12.95 -3.56 -4.49
N ASP A 22 -12.78 -4.67 -5.20
CA ASP A 22 -13.52 -5.01 -6.42
C ASP A 22 -13.92 -6.50 -6.41
N THR A 23 -14.73 -6.94 -7.36
CA THR A 23 -14.95 -8.38 -7.58
C THR A 23 -13.80 -8.93 -8.41
N TRP A 24 -13.25 -10.08 -8.03
CA TRP A 24 -12.18 -10.70 -8.82
C TRP A 24 -12.72 -11.12 -10.19
N VAL A 25 -11.99 -10.80 -11.26
CA VAL A 25 -12.35 -11.16 -12.63
C VAL A 25 -11.16 -11.80 -13.34
N ALA A 26 -11.37 -12.96 -13.94
CA ALA A 26 -10.35 -13.64 -14.73
C ALA A 26 -9.86 -12.76 -15.89
N GLY A 27 -8.56 -12.79 -16.18
CA GLY A 27 -7.99 -11.98 -17.28
C GLY A 27 -7.88 -10.48 -16.98
N LYS A 28 -8.03 -10.06 -15.71
CA LYS A 28 -7.72 -8.70 -15.25
C LYS A 28 -6.53 -8.69 -14.31
N ARG A 29 -5.84 -7.56 -14.27
CA ARG A 29 -4.78 -7.24 -13.33
C ARG A 29 -5.33 -6.28 -12.29
N HIS A 30 -5.28 -6.69 -11.02
CA HIS A 30 -5.64 -5.84 -9.88
C HIS A 30 -4.35 -5.32 -9.24
N ILE A 31 -4.15 -4.00 -9.28
CA ILE A 31 -2.94 -3.32 -8.81
C ILE A 31 -3.29 -2.59 -7.52
N TYR A 32 -2.52 -2.82 -6.46
CA TYR A 32 -2.66 -2.13 -5.18
C TYR A 32 -1.38 -1.38 -4.87
N THR A 33 -1.46 -0.07 -4.72
CA THR A 33 -0.34 0.79 -4.32
C THR A 33 -0.51 1.15 -2.85
N LEU A 34 0.39 0.67 -2.01
CA LEU A 34 0.42 1.01 -0.58
C LEU A 34 1.32 2.23 -0.40
N ILE A 35 0.75 3.30 0.16
CA ILE A 35 1.44 4.55 0.42
C ILE A 35 1.77 4.60 1.91
N PHE A 36 3.05 4.40 2.20
CA PHE A 36 3.60 4.54 3.54
C PHE A 36 4.07 5.98 3.74
N GLY A 37 3.86 6.49 4.96
CA GLY A 37 4.35 7.79 5.35
C GLY A 37 4.47 7.88 6.85
N GLY A 38 5.02 9.00 7.30
CA GLY A 38 5.33 9.23 8.70
C GLY A 38 6.75 9.77 8.83
N GLY A 39 7.18 10.02 10.05
CA GLY A 39 8.50 10.56 10.32
C GLY A 39 8.64 10.89 11.79
N TYR A 40 9.54 11.81 12.10
CA TYR A 40 9.70 12.32 13.45
C TYR A 40 9.60 13.84 13.43
N THR A 41 9.04 14.42 14.49
CA THR A 41 9.15 15.86 14.74
C THR A 41 10.62 16.25 15.00
N ASP A 42 10.92 17.54 15.04
CA ASP A 42 12.24 18.05 15.44
C ASP A 42 12.61 17.70 16.91
N GLN A 43 11.63 17.31 17.71
CA GLN A 43 11.80 16.76 19.07
C GLN A 43 11.97 15.22 19.08
N GLY A 44 11.93 14.56 17.93
CA GLY A 44 12.05 13.10 17.84
C GLY A 44 10.77 12.33 18.15
N GLU A 45 9.60 12.97 18.15
CA GLU A 45 8.32 12.28 18.35
C GLU A 45 7.82 11.66 17.04
N ALA A 46 7.40 10.40 17.08
CA ALA A 46 6.92 9.70 15.90
C ALA A 46 5.61 10.32 15.37
N VAL A 47 5.64 10.81 14.14
CA VAL A 47 4.46 11.22 13.38
C VAL A 47 3.99 10.03 12.57
N LEU A 48 2.83 9.52 12.93
CA LEU A 48 2.22 8.37 12.29
C LEU A 48 1.20 8.86 11.27
N ASN A 49 1.47 8.60 9.99
CA ASN A 49 0.45 8.77 8.97
C ASN A 49 -0.32 7.47 8.80
N PRO A 50 -1.66 7.53 8.71
CA PRO A 50 -2.46 6.44 8.19
C PRO A 50 -1.86 5.84 6.92
N ILE A 51 -1.80 4.51 6.82
CA ILE A 51 -1.52 3.86 5.55
C ILE A 51 -2.67 4.18 4.60
N GLN A 52 -2.34 4.80 3.47
CA GLN A 52 -3.26 5.04 2.39
C GLN A 52 -3.02 3.98 1.30
N PHE A 53 -4.05 3.70 0.51
CA PHE A 53 -3.89 2.82 -0.64
C PHE A 53 -4.73 3.31 -1.81
N ASP A 54 -4.20 3.09 -3.00
CA ASP A 54 -4.93 3.20 -4.27
C ASP A 54 -5.10 1.80 -4.86
N ALA A 55 -6.24 1.57 -5.51
CA ALA A 55 -6.55 0.32 -6.18
C ALA A 55 -6.99 0.60 -7.63
N GLU A 56 -6.42 -0.14 -8.58
CA GLU A 56 -6.77 -0.06 -9.99
C GLU A 56 -7.00 -1.47 -10.56
N THR A 57 -8.07 -1.64 -11.33
CA THR A 57 -8.29 -2.85 -12.14
C THR A 57 -8.10 -2.51 -13.61
N THR A 58 -7.15 -3.19 -14.26
CA THR A 58 -6.81 -2.96 -15.67
C THR A 58 -6.71 -4.28 -16.44
N GLY A 59 -6.64 -4.19 -17.77
CA GLY A 59 -6.35 -5.34 -18.61
C GLY A 59 -4.91 -5.82 -18.45
N TRP A 60 -4.63 -7.05 -18.88
CA TRP A 60 -3.24 -7.47 -19.08
C TRP A 60 -2.62 -6.65 -20.20
N VAL A 61 -1.41 -6.17 -19.96
CA VAL A 61 -0.55 -5.56 -20.96
C VAL A 61 0.74 -6.35 -21.00
N ASP A 62 1.39 -6.41 -22.17
CA ASP A 62 2.71 -7.02 -22.27
C ASP A 62 3.66 -6.27 -21.33
N ALA A 63 4.35 -7.00 -20.46
CA ALA A 63 5.29 -6.41 -19.54
C ALA A 63 6.57 -6.03 -20.30
N ASN A 64 6.91 -4.74 -20.31
CA ASN A 64 8.17 -4.27 -20.90
C ASN A 64 9.41 -4.80 -20.13
N SER A 65 9.23 -5.22 -18.87
CA SER A 65 10.24 -5.83 -18.01
C SER A 65 9.57 -6.55 -16.83
N ASN A 66 10.30 -7.48 -16.19
CA ASN A 66 9.81 -8.23 -15.01
C ASN A 66 9.64 -7.35 -13.75
N VAL A 67 10.22 -6.15 -13.73
CA VAL A 67 10.11 -5.17 -12.64
C VAL A 67 9.72 -3.84 -13.26
N ASN A 68 8.61 -3.26 -12.79
CA ASN A 68 8.10 -1.98 -13.25
C ASN A 68 8.96 -0.83 -12.71
N VAL A 69 10.19 -0.70 -13.22
CA VAL A 69 11.03 0.47 -13.05
C VAL A 69 10.65 1.49 -14.13
N LYS A 70 10.22 2.67 -13.70
CA LYS A 70 10.10 3.81 -14.61
C LYS A 70 11.53 4.23 -15.00
N PRO A 71 11.88 4.34 -16.29
CA PRO A 71 13.15 4.91 -16.70
C PRO A 71 13.27 6.38 -16.31
#